data_AF-A0A945N0Y7-F1
#
_entry.id   AF-A0A945N0Y7-F1
#
_cell.length_a   1.000
_cell.length_b   1.000
_cell.length_c   1.000
_cell.angle_alpha   90.00
_cell.angle_beta   90.00
_cell.angle_gamma   90.00
#
_symmetry.space_group_name_H-M   'P 1'
#
loop_
_entity.id
_entity.type
_entity.pdbx_description
1 polymer ?
#
loop_
_entity_poly.entity_id
_entity_poly.type
_entity_poly.pdbx_seq_one_letter_code
_entity_poly.pdbx_strand_id
1 'polypeptide(L)'
;ADLFAEESGKFVCASAGHHLEALMAANGSGAVAVSRKEHKTILNIDVGGGTIKLGLCHGGKLLATSAFAVGGRLIAFDDDGKMVRIEGPAEQVAEDVGVTLKLGETLADEDREKIVNRMVEVLVSYANREPDDDLCKALSLTEHLPTTPAIDGITFSAGVSEFIYGREEEDRGDLGKSLAHEIRHALSHKRIAEKVYDPGHGIRATVVGASQFTVQVSGNTIYISDLEGLPVRNVPVATLDLDLTGDFTAADVTQAIADAHKRLDMEEGENRVAIAFRWGGDPLHARLYALAEGICNGLPKTVADNDLPLVVMMDGDAGRTLGNILVRELNVTGEVISVDNVQLRDFDFVDIGELMPETRVVPLIIKSLLFTSPGQE
;
A
#
# COMPACT_ATOMS: atom_id res chain seq x y z
N ALA A 1 19.72 -13.67 11.16
CA ALA A 1 18.45 -12.92 11.25
C ALA A 1 18.27 -12.25 12.61
N ASP A 2 18.96 -12.73 13.67
CA ASP A 2 18.71 -12.28 15.04
C ASP A 2 19.54 -11.08 15.54
N LEU A 3 20.42 -10.49 14.71
CA LEU A 3 21.25 -9.35 15.16
C LEU A 3 20.62 -7.96 14.89
N PHE A 4 19.46 -7.89 14.24
CA PHE A 4 18.74 -6.63 13.96
C PHE A 4 17.43 -6.48 14.75
N ALA A 5 17.09 -7.45 15.60
CA ALA A 5 15.79 -7.49 16.28
C ALA A 5 15.73 -6.70 17.61
N GLU A 6 16.87 -6.27 18.17
CA GLU A 6 16.89 -5.65 19.51
C GLU A 6 16.72 -4.11 19.53
N GLU A 7 16.82 -3.39 18.40
CA GLU A 7 16.71 -1.91 18.40
C GLU A 7 15.64 -1.30 17.47
N SER A 8 14.82 -2.11 16.80
CA SER A 8 13.70 -1.58 16.00
C SER A 8 12.41 -2.24 16.41
N GLY A 9 11.42 -1.42 16.82
CA GLY A 9 10.07 -1.88 17.14
C GLY A 9 9.60 -2.92 16.14
N LYS A 10 9.05 -4.02 16.65
CA LYS A 10 8.61 -5.19 15.89
C LYS A 10 7.90 -4.76 14.60
N PHE A 11 8.63 -4.77 13.48
CA PHE A 11 8.03 -4.60 12.18
C PHE A 11 7.13 -5.82 11.97
N VAL A 12 5.82 -5.61 12.09
CA VAL A 12 4.86 -6.59 11.60
C VAL A 12 4.99 -6.57 10.09
N CYS A 13 5.77 -7.50 9.57
CA CYS A 13 5.83 -7.78 8.13
C CYS A 13 4.56 -8.56 7.78
N ALA A 14 3.44 -7.85 7.66
CA ALA A 14 2.26 -8.42 7.03
C ALA A 14 2.58 -8.56 5.53
N SER A 15 2.52 -9.79 5.02
CA SER A 15 2.63 -10.04 3.58
C SER A 15 1.50 -9.31 2.89
N ALA A 16 1.83 -8.36 2.01
CA ALA A 16 0.84 -7.69 1.19
C ALA A 16 0.21 -8.69 0.23
N GLY A 17 -1.12 -8.77 0.18
CA GLY A 17 -1.81 -9.56 -0.86
C GLY A 17 -1.48 -9.02 -2.25
N HIS A 18 -1.66 -9.84 -3.29
CA HIS A 18 -1.26 -9.50 -4.67
C HIS A 18 -1.83 -8.16 -5.16
N HIS A 19 -3.09 -7.86 -4.87
CA HIS A 19 -3.71 -6.58 -5.23
C HIS A 19 -3.03 -5.38 -4.56
N LEU A 20 -2.62 -5.51 -3.29
CA LEU A 20 -1.96 -4.41 -2.59
C LEU A 20 -0.55 -4.19 -3.15
N GLU A 21 0.22 -5.25 -3.38
CA GLU A 21 1.54 -5.12 -3.99
C GLU A 21 1.45 -4.48 -5.38
N ALA A 22 0.45 -4.88 -6.18
CA ALA A 22 0.18 -4.27 -7.48
C ALA A 22 -0.15 -2.77 -7.36
N LEU A 23 -0.95 -2.40 -6.37
CA LEU A 23 -1.30 -1.01 -6.08
C LEU A 23 -0.09 -0.18 -5.63
N MET A 24 0.74 -0.71 -4.73
CA MET A 24 1.97 -0.06 -4.28
C MET A 24 2.94 0.10 -5.45
N ALA A 25 3.17 -0.95 -6.22
CA ALA A 25 4.01 -0.90 -7.42
C ALA A 25 3.50 0.11 -8.45
N ALA A 26 2.19 0.18 -8.72
CA ALA A 26 1.62 1.14 -9.67
C ALA A 26 1.77 2.60 -9.21
N ASN A 27 1.64 2.88 -7.92
CA ASN A 27 1.87 4.22 -7.38
C ASN A 27 3.35 4.59 -7.45
N GLY A 28 4.21 3.76 -6.86
CA GLY A 28 5.64 4.08 -6.76
C GLY A 28 6.44 3.87 -8.05
N SER A 29 5.90 3.19 -9.06
CA SER A 29 6.50 3.13 -10.39
C SER A 29 6.36 4.44 -11.15
N GLY A 30 5.45 5.32 -10.73
CA GLY A 30 5.09 6.53 -11.46
C GLY A 30 3.97 6.33 -12.49
N ALA A 31 3.43 5.12 -12.67
CA ALA A 31 2.32 4.87 -13.60
C ALA A 31 1.09 5.74 -13.29
N VAL A 32 0.73 5.85 -12.01
CA VAL A 32 -0.35 6.72 -11.54
C VAL A 32 -0.07 8.18 -11.88
N ALA A 33 1.15 8.67 -11.61
CA ALA A 33 1.54 10.05 -11.91
C ALA A 33 1.51 10.37 -13.41
N VAL A 34 2.04 9.47 -14.25
CA VAL A 34 2.00 9.61 -15.72
C VAL A 34 0.56 9.61 -16.22
N SER A 35 -0.28 8.69 -15.74
CA SER A 35 -1.70 8.62 -16.14
C SER A 35 -2.47 9.90 -15.81
N ARG A 36 -2.13 10.57 -14.69
CA ARG A 36 -2.71 11.87 -14.30
C ARG A 36 -2.27 12.98 -15.23
N LYS A 37 -0.96 13.08 -15.46
CA LYS A 37 -0.35 14.16 -16.23
C LYS A 37 -0.75 14.13 -17.71
N GLU A 38 -0.79 12.93 -18.28
CA GLU A 38 -1.03 12.73 -19.71
C GLU A 38 -2.51 12.43 -20.03
N HIS A 39 -3.37 12.28 -19.01
CA HIS A 39 -4.76 11.82 -19.14
C HIS A 39 -4.90 10.54 -19.97
N LYS A 40 -3.95 9.61 -19.77
CA LYS A 40 -3.84 8.34 -20.50
C LYS A 40 -4.02 7.15 -19.58
N THR A 41 -4.37 6.02 -20.16
CA THR A 41 -4.35 4.73 -19.48
C THR A 41 -2.95 4.14 -19.53
N ILE A 42 -2.33 3.96 -18.38
CA ILE A 42 -0.98 3.40 -18.23
C ILE A 42 -1.06 2.08 -17.48
N LEU A 43 -0.50 1.02 -18.05
CA LEU A 43 -0.37 -0.28 -17.39
C LEU A 43 1.02 -0.38 -16.72
N ASN A 44 1.06 -0.50 -15.40
CA ASN A 44 2.26 -0.93 -14.70
C ASN A 44 2.40 -2.45 -14.79
N ILE A 45 3.59 -2.92 -15.15
CA ILE A 45 3.97 -4.34 -15.20
C ILE A 45 5.12 -4.53 -14.20
N ASP A 46 4.79 -4.92 -12.99
CA ASP A 46 5.76 -5.20 -11.92
C ASP A 46 6.31 -6.61 -12.10
N VAL A 47 7.57 -6.72 -12.51
CA VAL A 47 8.22 -8.01 -12.80
C VAL A 47 9.12 -8.40 -11.64
N GLY A 48 8.53 -9.10 -10.68
CA GLY A 48 9.19 -9.54 -9.45
C GLY A 48 9.94 -10.87 -9.59
N GLY A 49 10.37 -11.40 -8.44
CA GLY A 49 11.08 -12.67 -8.36
C GLY A 49 10.18 -13.89 -8.59
N GLY A 50 8.99 -13.92 -8.00
CA GLY A 50 8.07 -15.07 -8.11
C GLY A 50 6.75 -14.79 -8.81
N THR A 51 6.41 -13.51 -9.01
CA THR A 51 5.12 -13.11 -9.59
C THR A 51 5.29 -11.86 -10.43
N ILE A 52 4.44 -11.72 -11.44
CA ILE A 52 4.23 -10.48 -12.17
C ILE A 52 2.91 -9.88 -11.72
N LYS A 53 2.89 -8.58 -11.49
CA LYS A 53 1.70 -7.85 -11.09
C LYS A 53 1.40 -6.71 -12.03
N LEU A 54 0.13 -6.59 -12.37
CA LEU A 54 -0.38 -5.59 -13.27
C LEU A 54 -1.19 -4.56 -12.51
N GLY A 55 -1.00 -3.28 -12.85
CA GLY A 55 -1.79 -2.17 -12.33
C GLY A 55 -2.27 -1.26 -13.44
N LEU A 56 -3.58 -1.28 -13.74
CA LEU A 56 -4.19 -0.46 -14.78
C LEU A 56 -4.53 0.92 -14.20
N CYS A 57 -3.83 1.96 -14.64
CA CYS A 57 -3.98 3.32 -14.12
C CYS A 57 -4.60 4.24 -15.16
N HIS A 58 -5.53 5.10 -14.75
CA HIS A 58 -6.12 6.13 -15.61
C HIS A 58 -6.38 7.40 -14.83
N GLY A 59 -5.99 8.56 -15.36
CA GLY A 59 -6.30 9.87 -14.77
C GLY A 59 -5.81 10.04 -13.32
N GLY A 60 -4.73 9.36 -12.94
CA GLY A 60 -4.20 9.41 -11.57
C GLY A 60 -4.90 8.51 -10.57
N LYS A 61 -5.64 7.50 -11.04
CA LYS A 61 -6.28 6.47 -10.22
C LYS A 61 -5.91 5.08 -10.73
N LEU A 62 -5.79 4.13 -9.81
CA LEU A 62 -5.71 2.71 -10.13
C LEU A 62 -7.13 2.17 -10.35
N LEU A 63 -7.40 1.59 -11.51
CA LEU A 63 -8.71 1.07 -11.89
C LEU A 63 -8.88 -0.41 -11.57
N ALA A 64 -7.84 -1.20 -11.85
CA ALA A 64 -7.85 -2.65 -11.68
C ALA A 64 -6.43 -3.16 -11.49
N THR A 65 -6.32 -4.35 -10.91
CA THR A 65 -5.05 -5.05 -10.72
C THR A 65 -5.20 -6.51 -11.12
N SER A 66 -4.10 -7.15 -11.52
CA SER A 66 -4.06 -8.58 -11.83
C SER A 66 -2.68 -9.14 -11.44
N ALA A 67 -2.57 -10.42 -11.11
CA ALA A 67 -1.31 -11.06 -10.79
C ALA A 67 -1.28 -12.50 -11.29
N PHE A 68 -0.08 -12.94 -11.68
CA PHE A 68 0.18 -14.30 -12.15
C PHE A 68 1.60 -14.74 -11.80
N ALA A 69 1.79 -16.06 -11.68
CA ALA A 69 2.97 -16.71 -11.12
C ALA A 69 4.12 -16.88 -12.13
N VAL A 70 4.57 -15.77 -12.73
CA VAL A 70 5.80 -15.69 -13.53
C VAL A 70 6.79 -14.80 -12.80
N GLY A 71 8.10 -15.04 -12.89
CA GLY A 71 9.08 -14.18 -12.24
C GLY A 71 10.53 -14.57 -12.48
N GLY A 72 11.45 -13.64 -12.22
CA GLY A 72 12.87 -13.81 -12.50
C GLY A 72 13.60 -14.82 -11.60
N ARG A 73 13.05 -15.14 -10.43
CA ARG A 73 13.69 -15.97 -9.39
C ARG A 73 12.96 -17.30 -9.14
N LEU A 74 12.09 -17.71 -10.06
CA LEU A 74 11.43 -19.01 -10.00
C LEU A 74 12.43 -20.18 -10.12
N ILE A 75 13.56 -19.95 -10.79
CA ILE A 75 14.73 -20.84 -10.78
C ILE A 75 15.95 -20.02 -10.36
N ALA A 76 16.77 -20.55 -9.45
CA ALA A 76 18.05 -19.95 -9.07
C ALA A 76 19.18 -20.97 -9.15
N PHE A 77 20.38 -20.48 -9.46
CA PHE A 77 21.58 -21.26 -9.72
C PHE A 77 22.68 -20.91 -8.71
N ASP A 78 23.58 -21.86 -8.43
CA ASP A 78 24.84 -21.59 -7.74
C ASP A 78 25.94 -21.14 -8.71
N ASP A 79 27.13 -20.88 -8.18
CA ASP A 79 28.31 -20.46 -8.95
C ASP A 79 28.78 -21.53 -9.95
N ASP A 80 28.42 -22.80 -9.74
CA ASP A 80 28.70 -23.92 -10.65
C ASP A 80 27.59 -24.12 -11.70
N GLY A 81 26.55 -23.27 -11.70
CA GLY A 81 25.42 -23.31 -12.64
C GLY A 81 24.37 -24.39 -12.33
N LYS A 82 24.40 -24.99 -11.13
CA LYS A 82 23.40 -25.98 -10.72
C LYS A 82 22.18 -25.31 -10.12
N MET A 83 21.00 -25.83 -10.43
CA MET A 83 19.75 -25.34 -9.87
C MET A 83 19.69 -25.62 -8.36
N VAL A 84 19.72 -24.55 -7.55
CA VAL A 84 19.61 -24.61 -6.09
C VAL A 84 18.21 -24.24 -5.58
N ARG A 85 17.36 -23.74 -6.47
CA ARG A 85 15.96 -23.41 -6.18
C ARG A 85 15.11 -23.61 -7.43
N ILE A 86 13.96 -24.25 -7.25
CA ILE A 86 12.90 -24.38 -8.25
C ILE A 86 11.59 -24.13 -7.51
N GLU A 87 10.81 -23.16 -7.97
CA GLU A 87 9.46 -22.88 -7.47
C GLU A 87 8.41 -23.62 -8.28
N GLY A 88 7.29 -24.00 -7.67
CA GLY A 88 6.22 -24.75 -8.34
C GLY A 88 5.76 -24.16 -9.69
N PRO A 89 5.59 -22.83 -9.84
CA PRO A 89 5.29 -22.23 -11.13
C PRO A 89 6.34 -22.46 -12.22
N ALA A 90 7.63 -22.57 -11.87
CA ALA A 90 8.66 -22.94 -12.85
C ALA A 90 8.52 -24.39 -13.32
N GLU A 91 8.06 -25.30 -12.46
CA GLU A 91 7.78 -26.69 -12.85
C GLU A 91 6.62 -26.76 -13.85
N GLN A 92 5.55 -26.00 -13.60
CA GLN A 92 4.40 -25.92 -14.51
C GLN A 92 4.80 -25.38 -15.89
N VAL A 93 5.60 -24.31 -15.93
CA VAL A 93 6.11 -23.76 -17.21
C VAL A 93 7.04 -24.76 -17.90
N ALA A 94 7.92 -25.43 -17.16
CA ALA A 94 8.85 -26.40 -17.73
C ALA A 94 8.13 -27.61 -18.32
N GLU A 95 7.10 -28.13 -17.63
CA GLU A 95 6.26 -29.21 -18.13
C GLU A 95 5.56 -28.83 -19.45
N ASP A 96 5.01 -27.61 -19.53
CA ASP A 96 4.32 -27.09 -20.72
C ASP A 96 5.25 -27.05 -21.96
N VAL A 97 6.55 -26.83 -21.77
CA VAL A 97 7.56 -26.85 -22.84
C VAL A 97 8.34 -28.17 -22.95
N GLY A 98 7.93 -29.21 -22.21
CA GLY A 98 8.55 -30.54 -22.26
C GLY A 98 9.94 -30.63 -21.64
N VAL A 99 10.27 -29.75 -20.69
CA VAL A 99 11.53 -29.72 -19.95
C VAL A 99 11.32 -30.29 -18.55
N THR A 100 12.22 -31.17 -18.11
CA THR A 100 12.22 -31.69 -16.72
C THR A 100 13.25 -30.95 -15.89
N LEU A 101 12.80 -30.22 -14.87
CA LEU A 101 13.68 -29.58 -13.89
C LEU A 101 14.05 -30.54 -12.77
N LYS A 102 15.30 -30.49 -12.32
CA LYS A 102 15.80 -31.30 -11.20
C LYS A 102 16.74 -30.49 -10.33
N LEU A 103 16.43 -30.42 -9.04
CA LEU A 103 17.26 -29.73 -8.06
C LEU A 103 18.66 -30.37 -7.99
N GLY A 104 19.70 -29.54 -7.99
CA GLY A 104 21.11 -29.96 -7.95
C GLY A 104 21.72 -30.32 -9.30
N GLU A 105 20.94 -30.35 -10.38
CA GLU A 105 21.42 -30.51 -11.75
C GLU A 105 21.57 -29.16 -12.47
N THR A 106 22.36 -29.11 -13.54
CA THR A 106 22.50 -27.93 -14.42
C THR A 106 21.34 -27.87 -15.41
N LEU A 107 20.86 -26.66 -15.73
CA LEU A 107 19.87 -26.46 -16.79
C LEU A 107 20.59 -26.19 -18.12
N ALA A 108 20.25 -26.93 -19.18
CA ALA A 108 20.79 -26.67 -20.51
C ALA A 108 20.30 -25.32 -21.05
N ASP A 109 21.16 -24.59 -21.76
CA ASP A 109 20.83 -23.25 -22.29
C ASP A 109 19.59 -23.27 -23.20
N GLU A 110 19.44 -24.31 -24.04
CA GLU A 110 18.27 -24.48 -24.91
C GLU A 110 16.97 -24.66 -24.11
N ASP A 111 17.03 -25.38 -22.98
CA ASP A 111 15.87 -25.60 -22.13
C ASP A 111 15.55 -24.35 -21.29
N ARG A 112 16.57 -23.62 -20.86
CA ARG A 112 16.42 -22.29 -20.24
C ARG A 112 15.71 -21.33 -21.20
N GLU A 113 16.11 -21.31 -22.47
CA GLU A 113 15.50 -20.47 -23.50
C GLU A 113 14.02 -20.82 -23.70
N LYS A 114 13.67 -22.11 -23.82
CA LYS A 114 12.26 -22.55 -23.93
C LYS A 114 11.41 -22.06 -22.76
N ILE A 115 11.90 -22.24 -21.53
CA ILE A 115 11.18 -21.83 -20.31
C ILE A 115 10.97 -20.31 -20.30
N VAL A 116 12.04 -19.54 -20.56
CA VAL A 116 11.98 -18.07 -20.56
C VAL A 116 11.05 -17.55 -21.66
N ASN A 117 11.13 -18.10 -22.87
CA ASN A 117 10.24 -17.74 -23.97
C ASN A 117 8.78 -17.97 -23.60
N ARG A 118 8.48 -19.11 -22.95
CA ARG A 118 7.12 -19.42 -22.51
C ARG A 118 6.63 -18.51 -21.39
N MET A 119 7.50 -18.15 -20.44
CA MET A 119 7.17 -17.14 -19.42
C MET A 119 6.83 -15.78 -20.04
N VAL A 120 7.56 -15.37 -21.08
CA VAL A 120 7.27 -14.11 -21.79
C VAL A 120 6.00 -14.22 -22.63
N GLU A 121 5.68 -15.38 -23.21
CA GLU A 121 4.38 -15.59 -23.86
C GLU A 121 3.22 -15.36 -22.90
N VAL A 122 3.29 -15.93 -21.69
CA VAL A 122 2.28 -15.68 -20.64
C VAL A 122 2.20 -14.18 -20.31
N LEU A 123 3.34 -13.52 -20.08
CA LEU A 123 3.37 -12.06 -19.85
C LEU A 123 2.67 -11.29 -20.97
N VAL A 124 2.99 -11.60 -22.24
CA VAL A 124 2.43 -10.93 -23.42
C VAL A 124 0.92 -11.10 -23.47
N SER A 125 0.40 -12.30 -23.22
CA SER A 125 -1.04 -12.57 -23.17
C SER A 125 -1.73 -11.74 -22.09
N TYR A 126 -1.15 -11.66 -20.90
CA TYR A 126 -1.68 -10.83 -19.81
C TYR A 126 -1.58 -9.32 -20.10
N ALA A 127 -0.49 -8.85 -20.71
CA ALA A 127 -0.31 -7.44 -21.08
C ALA A 127 -1.29 -6.99 -22.17
N ASN A 128 -1.58 -7.87 -23.14
CA ASN A 128 -2.59 -7.65 -24.18
C ASN A 128 -4.03 -7.89 -23.71
N ARG A 129 -4.22 -8.44 -22.50
CA ARG A 129 -5.52 -8.81 -21.90
C ARG A 129 -6.25 -9.92 -22.67
N GLU A 130 -5.48 -10.88 -23.18
CA GLU A 130 -5.96 -12.09 -23.87
C GLU A 130 -5.31 -13.38 -23.26
N PRO A 131 -5.38 -13.62 -21.93
CA PRO A 131 -4.79 -14.79 -21.27
C PRO A 131 -5.66 -16.07 -21.47
N ASP A 132 -5.76 -16.55 -22.71
CA ASP A 132 -6.75 -17.58 -23.07
C ASP A 132 -6.24 -19.04 -22.99
N ASP A 133 -4.92 -19.23 -22.90
CA ASP A 133 -4.30 -20.56 -22.86
C ASP A 133 -4.34 -21.22 -21.46
N ASP A 134 -4.11 -22.53 -21.42
CA ASP A 134 -4.27 -23.31 -20.18
C ASP A 134 -3.17 -23.03 -19.16
N LEU A 135 -1.95 -22.69 -19.60
CA LEU A 135 -0.87 -22.28 -18.70
C LEU A 135 -1.19 -20.91 -18.05
N CYS A 136 -1.76 -19.97 -18.81
CA CYS A 136 -2.19 -18.67 -18.30
C CYS A 136 -3.20 -18.83 -17.16
N LYS A 137 -4.14 -19.78 -17.29
CA LYS A 137 -5.12 -20.10 -16.23
C LYS A 137 -4.45 -20.76 -15.04
N ALA A 138 -3.56 -21.73 -15.27
CA ALA A 138 -2.83 -22.44 -14.22
C ALA A 138 -1.94 -21.52 -13.38
N LEU A 139 -1.38 -20.47 -13.99
CA LEU A 139 -0.52 -19.49 -13.33
C LEU A 139 -1.28 -18.27 -12.77
N SER A 140 -2.60 -18.18 -12.95
CA SER A 140 -3.39 -17.04 -12.48
C SER A 140 -3.45 -17.00 -10.95
N LEU A 141 -3.20 -15.83 -10.36
CA LEU A 141 -3.26 -15.65 -8.90
C LEU A 141 -4.41 -14.74 -8.47
N THR A 142 -4.91 -13.90 -9.36
CA THR A 142 -6.09 -13.03 -9.17
C THR A 142 -6.89 -12.95 -10.47
N GLU A 143 -7.96 -12.18 -10.49
CA GLU A 143 -8.76 -11.93 -11.68
C GLU A 143 -7.97 -11.20 -12.78
N HIS A 144 -8.42 -11.35 -14.03
CA HIS A 144 -7.87 -10.65 -15.18
C HIS A 144 -8.28 -9.17 -15.21
N LEU A 145 -7.46 -8.35 -15.87
CA LEU A 145 -7.79 -6.94 -16.09
C LEU A 145 -9.02 -6.77 -16.99
N PRO A 146 -9.83 -5.72 -16.79
CA PRO A 146 -10.92 -5.40 -17.70
C PRO A 146 -10.36 -5.01 -19.08
N THR A 147 -11.10 -5.30 -20.14
CA THR A 147 -10.73 -4.97 -21.54
C THR A 147 -10.87 -3.48 -21.87
N THR A 148 -11.61 -2.73 -21.05
CA THR A 148 -11.76 -1.27 -21.16
C THR A 148 -11.31 -0.57 -19.88
N PRO A 149 -10.68 0.61 -19.96
CA PRO A 149 -10.28 1.35 -21.17
C PRO A 149 -9.11 0.72 -21.94
N ALA A 150 -8.85 1.16 -23.18
CA ALA A 150 -7.64 0.78 -23.93
C ALA A 150 -6.37 1.25 -23.19
N ILE A 151 -5.26 0.52 -23.32
CA ILE A 151 -3.97 0.91 -22.73
C ILE A 151 -3.24 1.80 -23.73
N ASP A 152 -2.81 2.98 -23.30
CA ASP A 152 -2.07 3.94 -24.14
C ASP A 152 -0.55 3.84 -23.96
N GLY A 153 -0.10 3.14 -22.92
CA GLY A 153 1.29 3.02 -22.53
C GLY A 153 1.54 2.01 -21.43
N ILE A 154 2.76 1.51 -21.34
CA ILE A 154 3.19 0.59 -20.30
C ILE A 154 4.40 1.13 -19.55
N THR A 155 4.62 0.66 -18.33
CA THR A 155 5.86 0.85 -17.57
C THR A 155 6.20 -0.45 -16.87
N PHE A 156 7.49 -0.71 -16.64
CA PHE A 156 7.97 -1.85 -15.89
C PHE A 156 8.44 -1.43 -14.49
N SER A 157 8.24 -2.28 -13.50
CA SER A 157 8.76 -2.09 -12.14
C SER A 157 9.33 -3.39 -11.55
N ALA A 158 9.85 -3.31 -10.32
CA ALA A 158 10.54 -4.39 -9.60
C ALA A 158 11.89 -4.82 -10.21
N GLY A 159 12.52 -5.85 -9.63
CA GLY A 159 13.93 -6.16 -9.87
C GLY A 159 14.28 -6.44 -11.33
N VAL A 160 13.39 -7.12 -12.07
CA VAL A 160 13.65 -7.44 -13.48
C VAL A 160 13.60 -6.18 -14.36
N SER A 161 12.90 -5.12 -13.94
CA SER A 161 12.85 -3.86 -14.68
C SER A 161 14.22 -3.18 -14.81
N GLU A 162 15.16 -3.40 -13.88
CA GLU A 162 16.51 -2.84 -13.96
C GLU A 162 17.27 -3.37 -15.18
N PHE A 163 17.06 -4.65 -15.53
CA PHE A 163 17.61 -5.25 -16.74
C PHE A 163 16.87 -4.80 -18.01
N ILE A 164 15.54 -4.62 -17.92
CA ILE A 164 14.72 -4.15 -19.06
C ILE A 164 15.16 -2.72 -19.47
N TYR A 165 15.41 -1.86 -18.49
CA TYR A 165 15.86 -0.48 -18.71
C TYR A 165 17.38 -0.33 -18.88
N GLY A 166 18.15 -1.42 -18.78
CA GLY A 166 19.61 -1.41 -18.97
C GLY A 166 20.39 -0.69 -17.85
N ARG A 167 19.86 -0.69 -16.63
CA ARG A 167 20.51 -0.14 -15.43
C ARG A 167 21.34 -1.18 -14.68
N GLU A 168 21.03 -2.45 -14.88
CA GLU A 168 21.75 -3.58 -14.33
C GLU A 168 22.20 -4.52 -15.46
N GLU A 169 23.44 -4.99 -15.36
CA GLU A 169 24.05 -5.91 -16.32
C GLU A 169 24.58 -7.18 -15.65
N GLU A 170 24.81 -7.16 -14.34
CA GLU A 170 25.33 -8.29 -13.58
C GLU A 170 24.28 -9.40 -13.46
N ASP A 171 24.67 -10.64 -13.78
CA ASP A 171 23.80 -11.79 -13.57
C ASP A 171 23.63 -12.06 -12.07
N ARG A 172 22.40 -12.30 -11.63
CA ARG A 172 22.06 -12.55 -10.21
C ARG A 172 21.94 -14.03 -9.89
N GLY A 173 22.32 -14.91 -10.82
CA GLY A 173 22.20 -16.35 -10.65
C GLY A 173 20.75 -16.81 -10.73
N ASP A 174 19.93 -16.14 -11.53
CA ASP A 174 18.52 -16.47 -11.72
C ASP A 174 18.07 -16.25 -13.19
N LEU A 175 16.76 -16.33 -13.45
CA LEU A 175 16.19 -16.11 -14.77
C LEU A 175 15.95 -14.62 -15.08
N GLY A 176 16.15 -13.70 -14.14
CA GLY A 176 15.76 -12.30 -14.27
C GLY A 176 16.37 -11.60 -15.48
N LYS A 177 17.67 -11.82 -15.72
CA LYS A 177 18.38 -11.26 -16.87
C LYS A 177 17.86 -11.81 -18.21
N SER A 178 17.67 -13.13 -18.31
CA SER A 178 17.12 -13.78 -19.51
C SER A 178 15.67 -13.36 -19.76
N LEU A 179 14.87 -13.27 -18.69
CA LEU A 179 13.48 -12.82 -18.77
C LEU A 179 13.41 -11.38 -19.30
N ALA A 180 14.23 -10.47 -18.77
CA ALA A 180 14.31 -9.10 -19.28
C ALA A 180 14.76 -9.03 -20.75
N HIS A 181 15.72 -9.87 -21.15
CA HIS A 181 16.17 -9.95 -22.54
C HIS A 181 15.01 -10.33 -23.47
N GLU A 182 14.25 -11.37 -23.12
CA GLU A 182 13.15 -11.83 -23.96
C GLU A 182 11.95 -10.87 -23.92
N ILE A 183 11.71 -10.18 -22.80
CA ILE A 183 10.73 -9.07 -22.75
C ILE A 183 11.11 -7.96 -23.74
N ARG A 184 12.39 -7.55 -23.77
CA ARG A 184 12.88 -6.56 -24.75
C ARG A 184 12.74 -7.05 -26.19
N HIS A 185 12.96 -8.34 -26.42
CA HIS A 185 12.76 -8.97 -27.72
C HIS A 185 11.28 -8.97 -28.15
N ALA A 186 10.35 -9.27 -27.23
CA ALA A 186 8.91 -9.18 -27.48
C ALA A 186 8.47 -7.73 -27.80
N LEU A 187 9.02 -6.74 -27.09
CA LEU A 187 8.76 -5.31 -27.33
C LEU A 187 9.28 -4.86 -28.70
N SER A 188 10.49 -5.27 -29.11
CA SER A 188 11.06 -4.89 -30.40
C SER A 188 10.26 -5.46 -31.59
N HIS A 189 9.63 -6.62 -31.40
CA HIS A 189 8.73 -7.26 -32.35
C HIS A 189 7.27 -6.81 -32.24
N LYS A 190 6.97 -5.80 -31.40
CA LYS A 190 5.61 -5.25 -31.18
C LYS A 190 4.58 -6.30 -30.76
N ARG A 191 5.01 -7.35 -30.03
CA ARG A 191 4.09 -8.29 -29.39
C ARG A 191 3.31 -7.63 -28.25
N ILE A 192 3.88 -6.57 -27.68
CA ILE A 192 3.20 -5.56 -26.87
C ILE A 192 3.46 -4.23 -27.60
N ALA A 193 2.40 -3.58 -28.10
CA ALA A 193 2.52 -2.49 -29.07
C ALA A 193 2.64 -1.11 -28.40
N GLU A 194 2.27 -1.04 -27.13
CA GLU A 194 2.19 0.17 -26.32
C GLU A 194 3.57 0.77 -26.07
N LYS A 195 3.60 2.10 -25.99
CA LYS A 195 4.83 2.83 -25.68
C LYS A 195 5.28 2.54 -24.24
N VAL A 196 6.54 2.17 -24.08
CA VAL A 196 7.17 2.05 -22.77
C VAL A 196 7.55 3.42 -22.21
N TYR A 197 7.13 3.68 -20.98
CA TYR A 197 7.57 4.80 -20.16
C TYR A 197 8.59 4.30 -19.14
N ASP A 198 9.54 5.15 -18.80
CA ASP A 198 10.47 4.91 -17.70
C ASP A 198 10.41 6.10 -16.71
N PRO A 199 9.64 5.98 -15.62
CA PRO A 199 9.55 7.05 -14.62
C PRO A 199 10.68 7.01 -13.57
N GLY A 200 11.60 6.04 -13.61
CA GLY A 200 12.85 6.08 -12.84
C GLY A 200 12.92 5.25 -11.55
N HIS A 201 11.81 4.72 -11.02
CA HIS A 201 11.81 4.07 -9.70
C HIS A 201 12.17 2.58 -9.70
N GLY A 202 11.90 1.86 -10.79
CA GLY A 202 12.36 0.49 -11.04
C GLY A 202 12.17 -0.49 -9.87
N ILE A 203 13.26 -1.10 -9.40
CA ILE A 203 13.26 -2.08 -8.27
C ILE A 203 12.65 -1.52 -6.98
N ARG A 204 12.65 -0.20 -6.80
CA ARG A 204 12.16 0.45 -5.58
C ARG A 204 10.69 0.84 -5.66
N ALA A 205 10.01 0.59 -6.78
CA ALA A 205 8.65 1.07 -7.01
C ALA A 205 7.69 0.68 -5.88
N THR A 206 7.66 -0.59 -5.46
CA THR A 206 6.77 -1.04 -4.40
C THR A 206 7.05 -0.36 -3.06
N VAL A 207 8.33 -0.17 -2.71
CA VAL A 207 8.73 0.52 -1.46
C VAL A 207 8.37 2.00 -1.53
N VAL A 208 8.65 2.67 -2.64
CA VAL A 208 8.27 4.08 -2.86
C VAL A 208 6.76 4.22 -2.78
N GLY A 209 6.02 3.30 -3.38
CA GLY A 209 4.56 3.27 -3.34
C GLY A 209 4.03 3.05 -1.93
N ALA A 210 4.60 2.12 -1.18
CA ALA A 210 4.26 1.90 0.23
C ALA A 210 4.53 3.16 1.07
N SER A 211 5.65 3.85 0.86
CA SER A 211 5.93 5.13 1.54
C SER A 211 4.95 6.24 1.14
N GLN A 212 4.59 6.34 -0.14
CA GLN A 212 3.60 7.30 -0.63
C GLN A 212 2.16 6.99 -0.15
N PHE A 213 1.85 5.72 0.13
CA PHE A 213 0.55 5.31 0.64
C PHE A 213 0.40 5.52 2.16
N THR A 214 1.52 5.64 2.88
CA THR A 214 1.54 5.72 4.34
C THR A 214 1.87 7.11 4.87
N VAL A 215 2.46 8.01 4.08
CA VAL A 215 2.80 9.37 4.54
C VAL A 215 1.73 10.38 4.12
N GLN A 216 0.93 10.86 5.07
CA GLN A 216 0.06 12.02 4.91
C GLN A 216 0.68 13.24 5.60
N VAL A 217 0.21 14.43 5.26
CA VAL A 217 0.56 15.67 5.97
C VAL A 217 -0.76 16.25 6.48
N SER A 218 -0.79 16.68 7.73
CA SER A 218 -1.98 17.31 8.29
C SER A 218 -2.38 18.59 7.53
N GLY A 219 -3.58 19.10 7.79
CA GLY A 219 -3.88 20.50 7.53
C GLY A 219 -2.97 21.45 8.32
N ASN A 220 -3.02 22.73 8.00
CA ASN A 220 -2.32 23.77 8.77
C ASN A 220 -3.18 24.32 9.93
N THR A 221 -4.38 23.75 10.08
CA THR A 221 -5.46 24.09 11.00
C THR A 221 -5.55 23.08 12.13
N ILE A 222 -4.42 22.53 12.56
CA ILE A 222 -4.36 21.61 13.71
C ILE A 222 -4.30 22.34 15.07
N TYR A 223 -4.55 21.59 16.14
CA TYR A 223 -4.32 21.98 17.53
C TYR A 223 -3.46 20.94 18.23
N ILE A 224 -2.40 21.38 18.90
CA ILE A 224 -1.54 20.53 19.73
C ILE A 224 -1.29 21.30 21.03
N SER A 225 -1.70 20.76 22.17
CA SER A 225 -1.58 21.45 23.46
C SER A 225 -0.14 21.47 23.99
N ASP A 226 0.62 20.40 23.75
CA ASP A 226 2.02 20.27 24.14
C ASP A 226 2.87 19.82 22.95
N LEU A 227 3.82 20.66 22.53
CA LEU A 227 4.71 20.34 21.41
C LEU A 227 5.87 19.44 21.84
N GLU A 228 6.20 19.39 23.13
CA GLU A 228 7.25 18.51 23.66
C GLU A 228 6.80 17.04 23.73
N GLY A 229 5.48 16.79 23.71
CA GLY A 229 4.87 15.45 23.64
C GLY A 229 5.02 14.76 22.27
N LEU A 230 5.44 15.49 21.24
CA LEU A 230 5.72 14.95 19.90
C LEU A 230 7.19 14.46 19.78
N PRO A 231 7.47 13.42 18.97
CA PRO A 231 6.53 12.66 18.14
C PRO A 231 5.79 11.56 18.91
N VAL A 232 4.52 11.33 18.56
CA VAL A 232 3.74 10.19 19.07
C VAL A 232 3.78 9.06 18.05
N ARG A 233 4.02 7.82 18.49
CA ARG A 233 4.16 6.65 17.60
C ARG A 233 3.20 5.53 17.94
N ASN A 234 2.79 4.78 16.92
CA ASN A 234 1.97 3.58 16.99
C ASN A 234 0.65 3.79 17.76
N VAL A 235 -0.05 4.90 17.51
CA VAL A 235 -1.37 5.14 18.11
C VAL A 235 -2.41 4.35 17.31
N PRO A 236 -3.11 3.36 17.89
CA PRO A 236 -4.20 2.68 17.21
C PRO A 236 -5.36 3.63 16.93
N VAL A 237 -6.01 3.45 15.79
CA VAL A 237 -7.14 4.28 15.36
C VAL A 237 -8.46 3.56 15.62
N ALA A 238 -9.39 4.28 16.26
CA ALA A 238 -10.79 3.90 16.44
C ALA A 238 -11.68 4.86 15.66
N THR A 239 -12.33 4.37 14.60
CA THR A 239 -13.23 5.19 13.79
C THR A 239 -14.65 5.23 14.36
N LEU A 240 -15.25 6.42 14.38
CA LEU A 240 -16.64 6.59 14.75
C LEU A 240 -17.54 6.30 13.55
N ASP A 241 -18.40 5.31 13.68
CA ASP A 241 -19.46 5.02 12.71
C ASP A 241 -20.69 5.89 13.03
N LEU A 242 -20.57 7.18 12.75
CA LEU A 242 -21.60 8.19 13.02
C LEU A 242 -21.69 9.17 11.84
N ASP A 243 -22.91 9.39 11.34
CA ASP A 243 -23.17 10.39 10.31
C ASP A 243 -23.15 11.80 10.90
N LEU A 244 -22.03 12.49 10.72
CA LEU A 244 -21.85 13.87 11.15
C LEU A 244 -22.28 14.89 10.08
N THR A 245 -23.00 14.52 9.02
CA THR A 245 -23.49 15.48 8.01
C THR A 245 -24.72 16.26 8.47
N GLY A 246 -25.60 15.62 9.25
CA GLY A 246 -26.84 16.20 9.76
C GLY A 246 -26.74 16.70 11.20
N ASP A 247 -27.90 16.71 11.87
CA ASP A 247 -28.02 16.97 13.30
C ASP A 247 -27.61 15.72 14.10
N PHE A 248 -26.80 15.93 15.14
CA PHE A 248 -26.36 14.90 16.08
C PHE A 248 -26.23 15.52 17.47
N THR A 249 -26.23 14.68 18.50
CA THR A 249 -26.08 15.09 19.90
C THR A 249 -24.77 14.58 20.50
N ALA A 250 -24.35 15.16 21.62
CA ALA A 250 -23.21 14.66 22.39
C ALA A 250 -23.39 13.21 22.85
N ALA A 251 -24.63 12.78 23.10
CA ALA A 251 -24.94 11.40 23.48
C ALA A 251 -24.68 10.42 22.32
N ASP A 252 -24.99 10.80 21.08
CA ASP A 252 -24.74 9.97 19.90
C ASP A 252 -23.24 9.74 19.70
N VAL A 253 -22.43 10.80 19.87
CA VAL A 253 -20.96 10.72 19.82
C VAL A 253 -20.40 9.86 20.95
N THR A 254 -20.91 10.03 22.17
CA THR A 254 -20.51 9.23 23.35
C THR A 254 -20.76 7.74 23.09
N GLN A 255 -21.94 7.41 22.55
CA GLN A 255 -22.30 6.04 22.21
C GLN A 255 -21.41 5.48 21.09
N ALA A 256 -21.15 6.26 20.04
CA ALA A 256 -20.26 5.84 18.95
C ALA A 256 -18.83 5.54 19.43
N ILE A 257 -18.31 6.31 20.40
CA ILE A 257 -17.02 6.04 21.03
C ILE A 257 -17.05 4.74 21.82
N ALA A 258 -18.09 4.50 22.61
CA ALA A 258 -18.25 3.26 23.36
C ALA A 258 -18.34 2.03 22.44
N ASP A 259 -19.06 2.16 21.33
CA ASP A 259 -19.18 1.10 20.31
C ASP A 259 -17.85 0.84 19.61
N ALA A 260 -17.06 1.87 19.31
CA ALA A 260 -15.73 1.74 18.71
C ALA A 260 -14.75 1.03 19.66
N HIS A 261 -14.73 1.38 20.96
CA HIS A 261 -13.91 0.69 21.97
C HIS A 261 -14.29 -0.78 22.08
N LYS A 262 -15.59 -1.07 22.15
CA LYS A 262 -16.10 -2.44 22.19
C LYS A 262 -15.75 -3.23 20.92
N ARG A 263 -15.82 -2.60 19.75
CA ARG A 263 -15.47 -3.22 18.46
C ARG A 263 -13.99 -3.59 18.37
N LEU A 264 -13.12 -2.85 19.03
CA LEU A 264 -11.67 -3.04 19.02
C LEU A 264 -11.12 -3.76 20.26
N ASP A 265 -12.00 -4.24 21.15
CA ASP A 265 -11.63 -4.82 22.45
C ASP A 265 -10.68 -3.91 23.26
N MET A 266 -10.95 -2.60 23.25
CA MET A 266 -10.16 -1.58 23.95
C MET A 266 -10.84 -1.12 25.23
N GLU A 267 -10.05 -0.92 26.29
CA GLU A 267 -10.52 -0.31 27.53
C GLU A 267 -10.10 1.16 27.63
N GLU A 268 -11.07 2.02 27.90
CA GLU A 268 -10.84 3.46 28.03
C GLU A 268 -9.91 3.77 29.22
N GLY A 269 -8.88 4.58 28.94
CA GLY A 269 -7.86 4.98 29.90
C GLY A 269 -6.71 3.99 30.13
N GLU A 270 -6.65 2.86 29.42
CA GLU A 270 -5.52 1.91 29.55
C GLU A 270 -4.43 2.12 28.49
N ASN A 271 -4.85 2.40 27.25
CA ASN A 271 -3.95 2.55 26.10
C ASN A 271 -4.25 3.84 25.34
N ARG A 272 -3.25 4.36 24.62
CA ARG A 272 -3.44 5.48 23.68
C ARG A 272 -4.38 5.05 22.55
N VAL A 273 -5.25 5.96 22.12
CA VAL A 273 -6.16 5.75 21.00
C VAL A 273 -6.38 7.06 20.24
N ALA A 274 -6.43 6.97 18.91
CA ALA A 274 -6.82 8.08 18.05
C ALA A 274 -8.28 7.89 17.63
N ILE A 275 -9.14 8.83 18.03
CA ILE A 275 -10.54 8.86 17.60
C ILE A 275 -10.61 9.52 16.23
N ALA A 276 -10.97 8.73 15.22
CA ALA A 276 -11.09 9.19 13.84
C ALA A 276 -12.54 9.28 13.39
N PHE A 277 -12.91 10.32 12.64
CA PHE A 277 -14.26 10.43 12.08
C PHE A 277 -14.28 11.24 10.80
N ARG A 278 -15.33 11.06 10.00
CA ARG A 278 -15.60 11.88 8.84
C ARG A 278 -16.44 13.08 9.22
N TRP A 279 -15.95 14.28 8.99
CA TRP A 279 -16.68 15.50 9.29
C TRP A 279 -17.57 15.90 8.11
N GLY A 280 -18.86 16.08 8.39
CA GLY A 280 -19.86 16.45 7.39
C GLY A 280 -20.53 17.81 7.69
N GLY A 281 -20.81 18.58 6.63
CA GLY A 281 -21.53 19.84 6.74
C GLY A 281 -20.74 20.98 7.40
N ASP A 282 -21.42 22.07 7.70
CA ASP A 282 -20.77 23.31 8.14
C ASP A 282 -20.21 23.22 9.57
N PRO A 283 -18.98 23.70 9.84
CA PRO A 283 -18.32 23.67 11.15
C PRO A 283 -18.87 24.75 12.09
N LEU A 284 -20.19 24.75 12.31
CA LEU A 284 -20.86 25.65 13.26
C LEU A 284 -20.43 25.31 14.69
N HIS A 285 -20.20 26.34 15.51
CA HIS A 285 -19.73 26.19 16.90
C HIS A 285 -20.59 25.21 17.70
N ALA A 286 -21.92 25.31 17.63
CA ALA A 286 -22.82 24.42 18.36
C ALA A 286 -22.63 22.93 18.00
N ARG A 287 -22.32 22.62 16.73
CA ARG A 287 -22.07 21.24 16.27
C ARG A 287 -20.73 20.72 16.75
N LEU A 288 -19.68 21.54 16.63
CA LEU A 288 -18.34 21.21 17.13
C LEU A 288 -18.33 21.09 18.66
N TYR A 289 -19.13 21.89 19.36
CA TYR A 289 -19.31 21.79 20.81
C TYR A 289 -19.99 20.48 21.20
N ALA A 290 -21.09 20.11 20.54
CA ALA A 290 -21.75 18.81 20.78
C ALA A 290 -20.80 17.62 20.50
N LEU A 291 -19.98 17.72 19.46
CA LEU A 291 -18.93 16.73 19.16
C LEU A 291 -17.89 16.67 20.29
N ALA A 292 -17.34 17.80 20.69
CA ALA A 292 -16.34 17.89 21.74
C ALA A 292 -16.87 17.37 23.09
N GLU A 293 -18.09 17.76 23.46
CA GLU A 293 -18.77 17.30 24.67
C GLU A 293 -18.98 15.78 24.65
N GLY A 294 -19.39 15.22 23.50
CA GLY A 294 -19.50 13.78 23.33
C GLY A 294 -18.17 13.04 23.43
N ILE A 295 -17.09 13.62 22.92
CA ILE A 295 -15.73 13.08 23.07
C ILE A 295 -15.33 13.06 24.54
N CYS A 296 -15.53 14.16 25.28
CA CYS A 296 -15.22 14.23 26.71
C CYS A 296 -16.04 13.22 27.53
N ASN A 297 -17.32 13.06 27.22
CA ASN A 297 -18.20 12.11 27.90
C ASN A 297 -17.85 10.64 27.58
N GLY A 298 -17.36 10.37 26.37
CA GLY A 298 -16.94 9.03 25.93
C GLY A 298 -15.54 8.60 26.42
N LEU A 299 -14.69 9.56 26.79
CA LEU A 299 -13.29 9.34 27.18
C LEU A 299 -12.92 10.02 28.52
N PRO A 300 -13.69 9.81 29.61
CA PRO A 300 -13.56 10.61 30.83
C PRO A 300 -12.22 10.46 31.58
N LYS A 301 -11.53 9.31 31.49
CA LYS A 301 -10.20 9.12 32.07
C LYS A 301 -9.13 9.71 31.17
N THR A 302 -9.19 9.48 29.86
CA THR A 302 -8.21 10.04 28.90
C THR A 302 -8.20 11.56 28.94
N VAL A 303 -9.36 12.22 29.02
CA VAL A 303 -9.39 13.71 29.10
C VAL A 303 -8.82 14.28 30.39
N ALA A 304 -8.76 13.48 31.46
CA ALA A 304 -8.29 13.89 32.77
C ALA A 304 -6.82 13.51 33.04
N ASP A 305 -6.25 12.64 32.21
CA ASP A 305 -4.90 12.09 32.37
C ASP A 305 -3.88 12.85 31.51
N ASN A 306 -2.80 13.33 32.13
CA ASN A 306 -1.74 14.06 31.44
C ASN A 306 -0.77 13.13 30.69
N ASP A 307 -0.71 11.84 31.03
CA ASP A 307 0.18 10.86 30.41
C ASP A 307 -0.46 10.16 29.20
N LEU A 308 -1.78 10.35 29.02
CA LEU A 308 -2.57 9.80 27.90
C LEU A 308 -3.11 10.93 27.01
N PRO A 309 -2.49 11.19 25.84
CA PRO A 309 -2.99 12.22 24.95
C PRO A 309 -4.34 11.84 24.34
N LEU A 310 -5.30 12.77 24.39
CA LEU A 310 -6.51 12.75 23.59
C LEU A 310 -6.16 13.07 22.14
N VAL A 311 -6.09 12.03 21.30
CA VAL A 311 -5.81 12.16 19.88
C VAL A 311 -7.13 12.12 19.09
N VAL A 312 -7.42 13.19 18.35
CA VAL A 312 -8.62 13.33 17.52
C VAL A 312 -8.22 13.65 16.09
N MET A 313 -8.74 12.89 15.12
CA MET A 313 -8.33 12.99 13.72
C MET A 313 -9.56 13.05 12.80
N MET A 314 -9.57 13.97 11.85
CA MET A 314 -10.73 14.18 10.97
C MET A 314 -10.32 14.53 9.54
N ASP A 315 -11.21 14.25 8.58
CA ASP A 315 -10.99 14.57 7.17
C ASP A 315 -11.45 15.99 6.78
N GLY A 316 -12.25 16.65 7.61
CA GLY A 316 -12.68 18.05 7.44
C GLY A 316 -11.75 19.07 8.09
N ASP A 317 -11.89 20.34 7.71
CA ASP A 317 -11.03 21.46 8.16
C ASP A 317 -11.54 22.10 9.47
N ALA A 318 -11.35 21.43 10.61
CA ALA A 318 -11.87 21.91 11.91
C ALA A 318 -10.97 21.59 13.12
N GLY A 319 -9.74 21.10 12.94
CA GLY A 319 -8.89 20.60 14.02
C GLY A 319 -8.60 21.66 15.09
N ARG A 320 -8.30 22.89 14.67
CA ARG A 320 -7.94 24.00 15.57
C ARG A 320 -9.13 24.44 16.40
N THR A 321 -10.29 24.49 15.78
CA THR A 321 -11.53 24.91 16.43
C THR A 321 -11.95 23.86 17.45
N LEU A 322 -11.93 22.58 17.07
CA LEU A 322 -12.26 21.48 17.97
C LEU A 322 -11.30 21.42 19.16
N GLY A 323 -9.99 21.48 18.91
CA GLY A 323 -8.99 21.49 19.98
C GLY A 323 -9.13 22.68 20.93
N ASN A 324 -9.48 23.87 20.43
CA ASN A 324 -9.76 25.02 21.29
C ASN A 324 -11.02 24.81 22.15
N ILE A 325 -12.09 24.22 21.62
CA ILE A 325 -13.29 23.93 22.40
C ILE A 325 -12.97 22.95 23.52
N LEU A 326 -12.26 21.85 23.21
CA LEU A 326 -11.84 20.84 24.19
C LEU A 326 -11.06 21.48 25.35
N VAL A 327 -10.04 22.28 25.05
CA VAL A 327 -9.16 22.84 26.09
C VAL A 327 -9.77 24.06 26.79
N ARG A 328 -10.35 25.00 26.04
CA ARG A 328 -10.75 26.32 26.59
C ARG A 328 -12.17 26.37 27.11
N GLU A 329 -13.07 25.57 26.53
CA GLU A 329 -14.49 25.60 26.89
C GLU A 329 -14.86 24.40 27.78
N LEU A 330 -14.33 23.21 27.47
CA LEU A 330 -14.60 21.98 28.21
C LEU A 330 -13.54 21.65 29.27
N ASN A 331 -12.47 22.43 29.37
CA ASN A 331 -11.41 22.31 30.37
C ASN A 331 -10.75 20.92 30.41
N VAL A 332 -10.54 20.30 29.25
CA VAL A 332 -9.71 19.09 29.14
C VAL A 332 -8.31 19.41 29.67
N THR A 333 -7.86 18.64 30.67
CA THR A 333 -6.57 18.86 31.33
C THR A 333 -5.46 18.03 30.71
N GLY A 334 -5.79 16.86 30.17
CA GLY A 334 -4.86 16.01 29.44
C GLY A 334 -4.34 16.64 28.14
N GLU A 335 -3.29 16.05 27.58
CA GLU A 335 -2.74 16.51 26.30
C GLU A 335 -3.78 16.31 25.18
N VAL A 336 -3.95 17.31 24.31
CA VAL A 336 -4.88 17.27 23.17
C VAL A 336 -4.10 17.41 21.87
N ILE A 337 -4.24 16.42 21.00
CA ILE A 337 -3.75 16.44 19.61
C ILE A 337 -4.96 16.34 18.68
N SER A 338 -5.37 17.47 18.10
CA SER A 338 -6.46 17.52 17.12
C SER A 338 -5.92 17.82 15.73
N VAL A 339 -6.03 16.82 14.85
CA VAL A 339 -5.47 16.83 13.50
C VAL A 339 -6.60 16.80 12.47
N ASP A 340 -6.50 17.63 11.44
CA ASP A 340 -7.46 17.70 10.34
C ASP A 340 -6.86 17.37 8.98
N ASN A 341 -7.73 17.26 7.98
CA ASN A 341 -7.42 16.92 6.59
C ASN A 341 -6.69 15.57 6.45
N VAL A 342 -7.01 14.60 7.31
CA VAL A 342 -6.45 13.26 7.29
C VAL A 342 -7.54 12.21 7.16
N GLN A 343 -7.32 11.20 6.33
CA GLN A 343 -8.25 10.08 6.17
C GLN A 343 -7.66 8.81 6.80
N LEU A 344 -8.42 8.23 7.73
CA LEU A 344 -8.06 7.02 8.47
C LEU A 344 -9.21 6.00 8.42
N ARG A 345 -8.88 4.74 8.72
CA ARG A 345 -9.79 3.60 8.82
C ARG A 345 -9.59 2.88 10.15
N ASP A 346 -10.56 2.04 10.52
CA ASP A 346 -10.38 1.12 11.64
C ASP A 346 -9.16 0.21 11.39
N PHE A 347 -8.46 -0.14 12.46
CA PHE A 347 -7.22 -0.94 12.46
C PHE A 347 -5.99 -0.28 11.83
N ASP A 348 -6.10 1.01 11.48
CA ASP A 348 -4.92 1.83 11.21
C ASP A 348 -4.17 2.12 12.53
N PHE A 349 -2.87 2.34 12.41
CA PHE A 349 -2.03 2.96 13.43
C PHE A 349 -1.45 4.23 12.85
N VAL A 350 -1.32 5.26 13.66
CA VAL A 350 -0.74 6.54 13.24
C VAL A 350 0.50 6.88 14.05
N ASP A 351 1.54 7.35 13.35
CA ASP A 351 2.63 8.13 13.94
C ASP A 351 2.42 9.60 13.59
N ILE A 352 2.53 10.47 14.60
CA ILE A 352 2.45 11.92 14.48
C ILE A 352 3.85 12.46 14.71
N GLY A 353 4.46 13.02 13.68
CA GLY A 353 5.79 13.61 13.76
C GLY A 353 5.82 14.98 14.44
N GLU A 354 7.01 15.57 14.50
CA GLU A 354 7.20 16.91 15.06
C GLU A 354 6.51 17.99 14.21
N LEU A 355 6.04 19.04 14.88
CA LEU A 355 5.44 20.21 14.21
C LEU A 355 6.51 20.93 13.37
N MET A 356 6.22 21.12 12.09
CA MET A 356 7.05 21.92 11.19
C MET A 356 6.72 23.41 11.41
N PRO A 357 7.63 24.24 11.99
CA PRO A 357 7.28 25.58 12.44
C PRO A 357 6.84 26.52 11.31
N GLU A 358 7.43 26.38 10.12
CA GLU A 358 7.18 27.26 8.97
C GLU A 358 5.79 27.04 8.36
N THR A 359 5.37 25.78 8.28
CA THR A 359 4.13 25.37 7.62
C THR A 359 2.98 25.10 8.60
N ARG A 360 3.29 24.94 9.89
CA ARG A 360 2.36 24.57 10.98
C ARG A 360 1.58 23.30 10.69
N VAL A 361 2.25 22.32 10.09
CA VAL A 361 1.72 20.98 9.82
C VAL A 361 2.57 19.94 10.55
N VAL A 362 2.00 18.76 10.77
CA VAL A 362 2.72 17.58 11.25
C VAL A 362 2.76 16.51 10.15
N PRO A 363 3.90 15.84 9.93
CA PRO A 363 3.94 14.66 9.08
C PRO A 363 3.27 13.50 9.80
N LEU A 364 2.45 12.73 9.08
CA LEU A 364 1.70 11.60 9.60
C LEU A 364 2.15 10.33 8.87
N ILE A 365 2.41 9.26 9.61
CA ILE A 365 2.63 7.92 9.04
C ILE A 365 1.45 7.04 9.45
N ILE A 366 0.68 6.60 8.48
CA ILE A 366 -0.47 5.70 8.66
C ILE A 366 -0.02 4.29 8.31
N LYS A 367 -0.21 3.37 9.24
CA LYS A 367 0.13 1.96 9.12
C LYS A 367 -1.15 1.16 9.21
N SER A 368 -1.63 0.67 8.08
CA SER A 368 -2.82 -0.17 8.06
C SER A 368 -2.45 -1.63 8.33
N LEU A 369 -3.11 -2.27 9.30
CA LEU A 369 -3.09 -3.72 9.38
C LEU A 369 -4.02 -4.28 8.31
N LEU A 370 -3.44 -4.97 7.32
CA LEU A 370 -4.19 -5.62 6.28
C LEU A 370 -4.45 -7.06 6.67
N PHE A 371 -5.70 -7.36 7.01
CA PHE A 371 -6.16 -8.73 7.17
C PHE A 371 -6.42 -9.31 5.78
N THR A 372 -5.63 -10.29 5.36
CA THR A 372 -6.00 -11.16 4.25
C THR A 372 -7.17 -12.04 4.72
N SER A 373 -8.36 -11.87 4.13
CA SER A 373 -9.44 -12.85 4.31
C SER A 373 -9.02 -14.18 3.70
N PRO A 374 -9.01 -15.30 4.46
CA PRO A 374 -8.94 -16.62 3.86
C PRO A 374 -10.30 -16.93 3.23
N GLY A 375 -10.33 -17.18 1.91
CA GLY A 375 -11.42 -17.88 1.24
C GLY A 375 -12.56 -17.00 0.69
N GLN A 376 -12.51 -16.76 -0.61
CA GLN A 376 -13.65 -17.16 -1.44
C GLN A 376 -13.14 -18.31 -2.32
N GLU A 377 -13.68 -19.50 -2.06
CA GLU A 377 -13.50 -20.71 -2.88
C GLU A 377 -14.08 -20.54 -4.28
#